data_AF-A0A6S7K5N8-F1
#
_entry.id   AF-A0A6S7K5N8-F1
#
_cell.length_a   1.000
_cell.length_b   1.000
_cell.length_c   1.000
_cell.angle_alpha   90.00
_cell.angle_beta   90.00
_cell.angle_gamma   90.00
#
_symmetry.space_group_name_H-M   'P 1'
#
loop_
_entity.id
_entity.type
_entity.pdbx_description
1 polymer ?
#
loop_
_entity_poly.entity_id
_entity_poly.type
_entity_poly.pdbx_seq_one_letter_code
_entity_poly.pdbx_strand_id
1 'polypeptide(L)'
;LRVAVLLAAGGQFIGTLLRCFPPDNNWLLSTILICCGQTISGLVAPIPLSGGVLLSATWFPSNQRTFSTAVVMAGSFTGSALSFLIGPILVDDVAETVVANKDGRYVLNSEQEKTYFSQISAMFIMEAGLMGILFLGIFLHFPDRPPKPPSRSSGSERADFKRGLSKLLRNFNFLLLASLYGVSCGVYSGWCSVLDQNLEEFGVGQKFAGWLGFIAVISGAFSGIFFSL
;
A
#
# COMPACT_ATOMS: atom_id res chain seq x y z
N LEU A 1 -20.27 -6.63 -2.94
CA LEU A 1 -19.45 -5.45 -2.61
C LEU A 1 -18.99 -5.54 -1.18
N ARG A 2 -19.89 -5.56 -0.18
CA ARG A 2 -19.49 -5.74 1.23
C ARG A 2 -18.60 -6.95 1.48
N VAL A 3 -18.94 -8.14 0.98
CA VAL A 3 -18.08 -9.34 1.14
C VAL A 3 -16.68 -9.10 0.57
N ALA A 4 -16.56 -8.48 -0.60
CA ALA A 4 -15.25 -8.18 -1.19
C ALA A 4 -14.47 -7.14 -0.38
N VAL A 5 -15.14 -6.09 0.12
CA VAL A 5 -14.54 -5.04 0.95
C VAL A 5 -14.13 -5.60 2.32
N LEU A 6 -14.92 -6.49 2.92
CA LEU A 6 -14.59 -7.16 4.18
C LEU A 6 -13.45 -8.15 4.02
N LEU A 7 -13.44 -8.94 2.93
CA LEU A 7 -12.30 -9.80 2.61
C LEU A 7 -11.04 -8.97 2.40
N ALA A 8 -11.17 -7.80 1.77
CA ALA A 8 -10.04 -6.92 1.56
C ALA A 8 -9.51 -6.29 2.85
N ALA A 9 -10.38 -5.65 3.62
CA ALA A 9 -10.01 -5.01 4.87
C ALA A 9 -9.53 -6.04 5.91
N GLY A 10 -10.19 -7.20 6.01
CA GLY A 10 -9.79 -8.28 6.90
C GLY A 10 -8.48 -8.93 6.49
N GLY A 11 -8.30 -9.19 5.18
CA GLY A 11 -7.03 -9.71 4.66
C GLY A 11 -5.87 -8.74 4.90
N GLN A 12 -6.09 -7.45 4.68
CA GLN A 12 -5.09 -6.41 4.97
C GLN A 12 -4.75 -6.37 6.46
N PHE A 13 -5.77 -6.40 7.34
CA PHE A 13 -5.58 -6.41 8.78
C PHE A 13 -4.78 -7.63 9.26
N ILE A 14 -5.12 -8.83 8.77
CA ILE A 14 -4.36 -10.06 9.06
C ILE A 14 -2.92 -9.94 8.57
N GLY A 15 -2.72 -9.40 7.36
CA GLY A 15 -1.39 -9.17 6.79
C GLY A 15 -0.53 -8.25 7.65
N THR A 16 -1.10 -7.16 8.17
CA THR A 16 -0.40 -6.22 9.07
C THR A 16 -0.18 -6.79 10.47
N LEU A 17 -1.14 -7.56 11.01
CA LEU A 17 -1.02 -8.20 12.31
C LEU A 17 0.12 -9.21 12.34
N LEU A 18 0.33 -9.96 11.25
CA LEU A 18 1.40 -10.96 11.19
C LEU A 18 2.79 -10.34 11.32
N ARG A 19 2.95 -9.07 10.94
CA ARG A 19 4.21 -8.31 11.08
C ARG A 19 4.47 -7.86 12.52
N CYS A 20 3.46 -7.84 13.38
CA CYS A 20 3.55 -7.34 14.76
C CYS A 20 4.13 -8.36 15.75
N PHE A 21 4.30 -9.63 15.35
CA PHE A 21 4.79 -10.70 16.23
C PHE A 21 6.17 -11.23 15.83
N PRO A 22 7.24 -10.43 15.85
CA PRO A 22 8.58 -10.95 15.67
C PRO A 22 9.07 -11.59 17.00
N PRO A 23 9.38 -12.90 17.03
CA PRO A 23 9.92 -13.54 18.24
C PRO A 23 11.33 -13.07 18.57
N ASP A 24 11.57 -12.69 19.84
CA ASP A 24 12.78 -12.06 20.37
C ASP A 24 14.10 -12.84 20.15
N ASN A 25 14.05 -14.10 19.72
CA ASN A 25 15.24 -14.96 19.58
C ASN A 25 15.38 -15.65 18.21
N ASN A 26 14.46 -15.42 17.27
CA ASN A 26 14.45 -16.12 15.97
C ASN A 26 14.24 -15.15 14.79
N TRP A 27 15.33 -14.54 14.31
CA TRP A 27 15.31 -13.62 13.16
C TRP A 27 14.69 -14.22 11.89
N LEU A 28 14.92 -15.52 11.65
CA LEU A 28 14.36 -16.25 10.51
C LEU A 28 12.83 -16.31 10.58
N LEU A 29 12.28 -16.59 11.76
CA LEU A 29 10.84 -16.67 11.96
C LEU A 29 10.20 -15.29 11.82
N SER A 30 10.83 -14.24 12.38
CA SER A 30 10.40 -12.85 12.18
C SER A 30 10.35 -12.47 10.69
N THR A 31 11.40 -12.82 9.94
CA THR A 31 11.48 -12.54 8.49
C THR A 31 10.39 -13.29 7.72
N ILE A 32 10.18 -14.57 8.00
CA ILE A 32 9.13 -15.37 7.36
C ILE A 32 7.75 -14.78 7.64
N LEU A 33 7.46 -14.40 8.89
CA LEU A 33 6.18 -13.80 9.27
C LEU A 33 5.94 -12.47 8.55
N ILE A 34 6.95 -11.61 8.45
CA ILE A 34 6.88 -10.35 7.70
C ILE A 34 6.60 -10.64 6.22
N CYS A 35 7.33 -11.55 5.59
CA CYS A 35 7.15 -11.93 4.18
C CYS A 35 5.75 -12.50 3.92
N CYS A 36 5.25 -13.37 4.80
CA CYS A 36 3.89 -13.90 4.72
C CYS A 36 2.86 -12.76 4.82
N GLY A 37 3.04 -11.81 5.75
CA GLY A 37 2.15 -10.66 5.92
C GLY A 37 2.15 -9.74 4.69
N GLN A 38 3.32 -9.50 4.10
CA GLN A 38 3.46 -8.76 2.84
C GLN A 38 2.79 -9.47 1.67
N THR A 39 2.93 -10.79 1.59
CA THR A 39 2.29 -11.60 0.54
C THR A 39 0.77 -11.53 0.62
N ILE A 40 0.20 -11.65 1.83
CA ILE A 40 -1.25 -11.52 2.05
C ILE A 40 -1.73 -10.12 1.64
N SER A 41 -1.03 -9.08 2.10
CA SER A 41 -1.36 -7.69 1.77
C SER A 41 -1.31 -7.45 0.25
N GLY A 42 -0.30 -8.00 -0.43
CA GLY A 42 -0.15 -7.93 -1.88
C GLY A 42 -1.28 -8.64 -2.65
N LEU A 43 -1.72 -9.82 -2.19
CA LEU A 43 -2.84 -10.54 -2.81
C LEU A 43 -4.17 -9.80 -2.68
N VAL A 44 -4.31 -9.01 -1.61
CA VAL A 44 -5.54 -8.31 -1.26
C VAL A 44 -5.61 -6.89 -1.87
N ALA A 45 -4.46 -6.25 -2.09
CA ALA A 45 -4.35 -4.89 -2.64
C ALA A 45 -5.14 -4.59 -3.93
N PRO A 46 -5.38 -5.53 -4.87
CA PRO A 46 -6.20 -5.26 -6.06
C PRO A 46 -7.69 -5.05 -5.77
N ILE A 47 -8.20 -5.59 -4.66
CA ILE A 47 -9.63 -5.55 -4.33
C ILE A 47 -10.08 -4.12 -3.98
N PRO A 48 -9.38 -3.34 -3.12
CA PRO A 48 -9.69 -1.93 -2.89
C PRO A 48 -9.63 -1.07 -4.16
N LEU A 49 -8.62 -1.29 -5.03
CA LEU A 49 -8.44 -0.56 -6.28
C LEU A 49 -9.66 -0.72 -7.21
N SER A 50 -10.11 -1.96 -7.40
CA SER A 50 -11.31 -2.25 -8.22
C SER A 50 -12.61 -1.94 -7.47
N GLY A 51 -12.57 -2.03 -6.14
CA GLY A 51 -13.68 -1.79 -5.23
C GLY A 51 -14.13 -0.34 -5.25
N GLY A 52 -13.21 0.62 -5.32
CA GLY A 52 -13.53 2.05 -5.43
C GLY A 52 -14.29 2.39 -6.71
N VAL A 53 -13.88 1.82 -7.85
CA VAL A 53 -14.58 2.00 -9.14
C VAL A 53 -15.96 1.34 -9.10
N LEU A 54 -16.07 0.14 -8.53
CA LEU A 54 -17.34 -0.56 -8.40
C LEU A 54 -18.29 0.15 -7.42
N LEU A 55 -17.78 0.69 -6.32
CA LEU A 55 -18.53 1.52 -5.38
C LEU A 55 -19.05 2.77 -6.09
N SER A 56 -18.18 3.48 -6.82
CA SER A 56 -18.54 4.66 -7.62
C SER A 56 -19.66 4.33 -8.61
N ALA A 57 -19.55 3.21 -9.33
CA ALA A 57 -20.56 2.79 -10.29
C ALA A 57 -21.89 2.35 -9.67
N THR A 58 -21.87 1.81 -8.45
CA THR A 58 -23.06 1.26 -7.78
C THR A 58 -23.79 2.25 -6.88
N TRP A 59 -23.11 3.28 -6.38
CA TRP A 59 -23.69 4.28 -5.47
C TRP A 59 -23.90 5.66 -6.13
N PHE A 60 -23.18 6.00 -7.21
CA PHE A 60 -23.29 7.31 -7.85
C PHE A 60 -23.90 7.25 -9.27
N PRO A 61 -24.71 8.27 -9.64
CA PRO A 61 -25.25 8.42 -11.00
C PRO A 61 -24.13 8.65 -12.03
N SER A 62 -24.38 8.35 -13.30
CA SER A 62 -23.36 8.34 -14.37
C SER A 62 -22.57 9.66 -14.51
N ASN A 63 -23.20 10.80 -14.26
CA ASN A 63 -22.57 12.12 -14.29
C ASN A 63 -21.59 12.38 -13.13
N GLN A 64 -21.65 11.63 -12.03
CA GLN A 64 -20.82 11.82 -10.84
C GLN A 64 -19.79 10.69 -10.62
N ARG A 65 -19.82 9.63 -11.43
CA ARG A 65 -18.91 8.47 -11.28
C ARG A 65 -17.43 8.84 -11.47
N THR A 66 -17.14 9.69 -12.46
CA THR A 66 -15.77 10.14 -12.74
C THR A 66 -15.21 10.94 -11.56
N PHE A 67 -16.01 11.85 -11.00
CA PHE A 67 -15.62 12.62 -9.82
C PHE A 67 -15.38 11.73 -8.59
N SER A 68 -16.29 10.78 -8.32
CA SER A 68 -16.13 9.83 -7.22
C SER A 68 -14.87 8.97 -7.35
N THR A 69 -14.56 8.51 -8.56
CA THR A 69 -13.34 7.74 -8.84
C THR A 69 -12.09 8.60 -8.67
N ALA A 70 -12.13 9.86 -9.11
CA ALA A 70 -11.03 10.81 -8.94
C ALA A 70 -10.73 11.07 -7.45
N VAL A 71 -11.75 11.19 -6.61
CA VAL A 71 -11.56 11.34 -5.15
C VAL A 71 -10.87 10.11 -4.54
N VAL A 72 -11.26 8.90 -4.95
CA VAL A 72 -10.59 7.66 -4.50
C VAL A 72 -9.12 7.66 -4.91
N MET A 73 -8.82 8.02 -6.16
CA MET A 73 -7.44 8.09 -6.67
C MET A 73 -6.62 9.16 -5.95
N ALA A 74 -7.19 10.34 -5.70
CA ALA A 74 -6.53 11.39 -4.94
C ALA A 74 -6.16 10.93 -3.51
N GLY A 75 -7.04 10.16 -2.87
CA GLY A 75 -6.75 9.51 -1.58
C GLY A 75 -5.57 8.54 -1.68
N SER A 76 -5.50 7.73 -2.74
CA SER A 76 -4.37 6.81 -2.96
C SER A 76 -3.03 7.54 -3.14
N PHE A 77 -2.99 8.60 -3.95
CA PHE A 77 -1.76 9.40 -4.13
C PHE A 77 -1.36 10.12 -2.84
N THR A 78 -2.32 10.65 -2.09
CA THR A 78 -2.06 11.29 -0.80
C THR A 78 -1.49 10.30 0.20
N GLY A 79 -2.05 9.09 0.28
CA GLY A 79 -1.52 8.02 1.14
C GLY A 79 -0.09 7.64 0.77
N SER A 80 0.20 7.49 -0.53
CA SER A 80 1.56 7.21 -1.02
C SER A 80 2.54 8.36 -0.79
N ALA A 81 2.08 9.62 -0.80
CA ALA A 81 2.94 10.74 -0.48
C ALA A 81 3.27 10.74 1.02
N LEU A 82 2.25 10.59 1.87
CA LEU A 82 2.43 10.58 3.32
C LEU A 82 3.32 9.43 3.80
N SER A 83 3.33 8.28 3.13
CA SER A 83 4.21 7.16 3.51
C SER A 83 5.70 7.53 3.46
N PHE A 84 6.12 8.44 2.56
CA PHE A 84 7.50 8.93 2.51
C PHE A 84 7.89 9.79 3.71
N LEU A 85 6.92 10.40 4.40
CA LEU A 85 7.17 11.21 5.59
C LEU A 85 7.04 10.39 6.87
N ILE A 86 6.06 9.48 6.92
CA ILE A 86 5.78 8.65 8.09
C ILE A 86 6.98 7.76 8.45
N GLY A 87 7.69 7.22 7.45
CA GLY A 87 8.91 6.42 7.66
C GLY A 87 9.96 7.16 8.49
N PRO A 88 10.55 8.24 7.96
CA PRO A 88 11.60 9.00 8.67
C PRO A 88 11.16 9.72 9.95
N ILE A 89 9.86 9.92 10.18
CA ILE A 89 9.34 10.52 11.42
C ILE A 89 9.27 9.50 12.56
N LEU A 90 8.98 8.23 12.24
CA LEU A 90 8.77 7.18 13.23
C LEU A 90 10.01 6.31 13.44
N VAL A 91 10.92 6.27 12.46
CA VAL A 91 12.23 5.63 12.55
C VAL A 91 13.27 6.71 12.27
N ASP A 92 13.84 7.23 13.35
CA ASP A 92 14.95 8.16 13.27
C ASP A 92 16.24 7.35 13.09
N ASP A 93 17.10 7.81 12.18
CA ASP A 93 18.46 7.29 12.11
C ASP A 93 19.20 7.56 13.43
N VAL A 94 19.72 6.48 14.02
CA VAL A 94 20.51 6.56 15.24
C VAL A 94 21.88 7.10 14.82
N ALA A 95 22.18 8.33 15.21
CA ALA A 95 23.43 9.02 14.89
C ALA A 95 24.65 8.09 15.07
N GLU A 96 25.54 8.11 14.08
CA GLU A 96 26.69 7.21 13.98
C GLU A 96 27.58 7.24 15.23
N THR A 97 27.33 6.35 16.18
CA THR A 97 28.43 5.70 16.91
C THR A 97 28.75 4.40 16.17
N VAL A 98 29.06 4.53 14.89
CA VAL A 98 29.48 3.42 14.04
C VAL A 98 30.89 3.06 14.46
N VAL A 99 31.06 1.94 15.15
CA VAL A 99 32.37 1.32 15.27
C VAL A 99 32.65 0.69 13.92
N ALA A 100 33.41 1.39 13.06
CA ALA A 100 33.88 0.82 11.81
C ALA A 100 34.68 -0.45 12.15
N ASN A 101 34.18 -1.62 11.74
CA ASN A 101 34.96 -2.84 11.82
C ASN A 101 36.13 -2.72 10.82
N LYS A 102 37.26 -3.37 11.11
CA LYS A 102 38.49 -3.32 10.31
C LYS A 102 38.32 -3.78 8.85
N ASP A 103 37.17 -4.38 8.52
CA ASP A 103 36.82 -4.92 7.20
C ASP A 103 35.86 -4.02 6.38
N GLY A 104 35.57 -2.79 6.81
CA GLY A 104 34.69 -1.86 6.08
C GLY A 104 33.20 -2.24 6.10
N ARG A 105 32.80 -3.15 6.99
CA ARG A 105 31.39 -3.50 7.24
C ARG A 105 30.86 -2.72 8.42
N TYR A 106 29.74 -2.05 8.22
CA TYR A 106 28.95 -1.42 9.27
C TYR A 106 28.32 -2.52 10.14
N VAL A 107 28.67 -2.56 11.42
CA VAL A 107 28.06 -3.48 12.40
C VAL A 107 27.36 -2.62 13.43
N LEU A 108 26.05 -2.82 13.57
CA LEU A 108 25.26 -2.16 14.62
C LEU A 108 25.70 -2.68 15.99
N ASN A 109 25.83 -1.78 16.97
CA ASN A 109 25.97 -2.21 18.35
C ASN A 109 24.67 -2.87 18.84
N SER A 110 24.76 -3.83 19.77
CA SER A 110 23.58 -4.56 20.29
C SER A 110 22.51 -3.65 20.91
N GLU A 111 22.86 -2.43 21.33
CA GLU A 111 21.92 -1.42 21.81
C GLU A 111 21.21 -0.70 20.66
N GLN A 112 21.93 -0.33 19.60
CA GLN A 112 21.36 0.29 18.40
C GLN A 112 20.42 -0.67 17.68
N GLU A 113 20.79 -1.95 17.55
CA GLU A 113 19.94 -2.99 16.95
C GLU A 113 18.59 -3.11 17.67
N LYS A 114 18.59 -3.11 19.01
CA LYS A 114 17.37 -3.13 19.82
C LYS A 114 16.53 -1.87 19.61
N THR A 115 17.16 -0.70 19.52
CA THR A 115 16.46 0.57 19.26
C THR A 115 15.77 0.55 17.89
N TYR A 116 16.48 0.13 16.82
CA TYR A 116 15.87 0.00 15.48
C TYR A 116 14.71 -1.00 15.48
N PHE A 117 14.89 -2.15 16.10
CA PHE A 117 13.83 -3.16 16.20
C PHE A 117 12.61 -2.64 16.97
N SER A 118 12.83 -1.86 18.03
CA SER A 118 11.75 -1.21 18.79
C SER A 118 11.01 -0.17 17.96
N GLN A 119 11.71 0.65 17.17
CA GLN A 119 11.08 1.67 16.33
C GLN A 119 10.27 1.03 15.18
N ILE A 120 10.85 0.03 14.51
CA ILE A 120 10.20 -0.71 13.41
C ILE A 120 8.98 -1.50 13.93
N SER A 121 9.09 -2.17 15.08
CA SER A 121 7.95 -2.87 15.67
C SER A 121 6.84 -1.91 16.09
N ALA A 122 7.18 -0.74 16.64
CA ALA A 122 6.21 0.31 16.93
C ALA A 122 5.48 0.79 15.65
N MET A 123 6.20 0.98 14.54
CA MET A 123 5.59 1.29 13.24
C MET A 123 4.57 0.24 12.81
N PHE A 124 4.94 -1.04 12.86
CA PHE A 124 4.04 -2.13 12.47
C PHE A 124 2.81 -2.22 13.37
N ILE A 125 2.98 -2.01 14.68
CA ILE A 125 1.86 -1.99 15.63
C ILE A 125 0.91 -0.83 15.33
N MET A 126 1.44 0.36 15.02
CA MET A 126 0.60 1.50 14.62
C MET A 126 -0.12 1.24 13.30
N GLU A 127 0.55 0.67 12.30
CA GLU A 127 -0.07 0.28 11.02
C GLU A 127 -1.21 -0.72 11.25
N ALA A 128 -0.96 -1.77 12.04
CA ALA A 128 -1.97 -2.77 12.37
C ALA A 128 -3.14 -2.18 13.18
N GLY A 129 -2.86 -1.25 14.10
CA GLY A 129 -3.89 -0.52 14.85
C GLY A 129 -4.80 0.29 13.94
N LEU A 130 -4.21 1.06 13.00
CA LEU A 130 -4.97 1.83 12.02
C LEU A 130 -5.83 0.93 11.13
N MET A 131 -5.26 -0.17 10.62
CA MET A 131 -5.99 -1.15 9.81
C MET A 131 -7.09 -1.85 10.61
N GLY A 132 -6.87 -2.12 11.90
CA GLY A 132 -7.86 -2.69 12.80
C GLY A 132 -9.05 -1.75 13.01
N ILE A 133 -8.80 -0.46 13.23
CA ILE A 133 -9.84 0.56 13.36
C ILE A 133 -10.66 0.66 12.06
N LEU A 134 -10.00 0.70 10.91
CA LEU A 134 -10.65 0.73 9.60
C LEU A 134 -11.48 -0.55 9.36
N PHE A 135 -10.93 -1.71 9.66
CA PHE A 135 -11.65 -2.99 9.54
C PHE A 135 -12.88 -3.03 10.45
N LEU A 136 -12.77 -2.60 11.70
CA LEU A 136 -13.90 -2.52 12.63
C LEU A 136 -14.96 -1.52 12.14
N GLY A 137 -14.53 -0.35 11.66
CA GLY A 137 -15.44 0.65 11.09
C GLY A 137 -16.22 0.10 9.88
N ILE A 138 -15.54 -0.62 8.98
CA ILE A 138 -16.18 -1.29 7.84
C ILE A 138 -17.10 -2.42 8.32
N PHE A 139 -16.66 -3.22 9.29
CA PHE A 139 -17.43 -4.33 9.82
C PHE A 139 -18.76 -3.87 10.45
N LEU A 140 -18.70 -2.80 11.24
CA LEU A 140 -19.86 -2.24 11.96
C LEU A 140 -20.76 -1.39 11.07
N HIS A 141 -20.20 -0.55 10.18
CA HIS A 141 -20.95 0.51 9.51
C HIS A 141 -21.23 0.25 8.03
N PHE A 142 -20.48 -0.62 7.34
CA PHE A 142 -20.59 -0.74 5.89
C PHE A 142 -21.90 -1.45 5.47
N PRO A 143 -22.91 -0.75 4.92
CA PRO A 143 -24.15 -1.36 4.53
C PRO A 143 -23.97 -2.16 3.23
N ASP A 144 -24.61 -3.32 3.14
CA ASP A 144 -24.47 -4.24 2.01
C ASP A 144 -24.86 -3.63 0.65
N ARG A 145 -25.82 -2.71 0.66
CA ARG A 145 -26.41 -2.04 -0.49
C ARG A 145 -26.96 -0.66 -0.08
N PRO A 146 -26.97 0.34 -0.98
CA PRO A 146 -27.72 1.56 -0.72
C PRO A 146 -29.22 1.23 -0.60
N PRO A 147 -29.96 1.83 0.35
CA PRO A 147 -31.38 1.57 0.56
C PRO A 147 -32.28 1.93 -0.63
N LYS A 148 -31.76 2.66 -1.63
CA LYS A 148 -32.42 2.92 -2.92
C LYS A 148 -31.44 2.60 -4.07
N PRO A 149 -31.81 1.74 -5.03
CA PRO A 149 -30.95 1.42 -6.18
C PRO A 149 -30.91 2.62 -7.16
N PRO A 150 -29.72 3.08 -7.59
CA PRO A 150 -29.62 4.29 -8.41
C PRO A 150 -29.99 4.12 -9.89
N SER A 151 -30.18 2.90 -10.43
CA SER A 151 -30.60 2.70 -11.84
C SER A 151 -31.07 1.28 -12.19
N ARG A 152 -32.04 1.17 -13.11
CA ARG A 152 -32.68 -0.07 -13.65
C ARG A 152 -31.72 -1.17 -14.15
N SER A 153 -30.45 -0.86 -14.41
CA SER A 153 -29.42 -1.81 -14.85
C SER A 153 -28.69 -2.53 -13.70
N SER A 154 -29.01 -2.25 -12.43
CA SER A 154 -28.46 -3.01 -11.29
C SER A 154 -28.98 -4.46 -11.18
N GLY A 155 -29.91 -4.85 -12.06
CA GLY A 155 -30.43 -6.21 -12.21
C GLY A 155 -29.79 -7.00 -13.36
N SER A 156 -28.84 -6.44 -14.13
CA SER A 156 -28.14 -7.22 -15.15
C SER A 156 -27.20 -8.23 -14.51
N GLU A 157 -27.37 -9.49 -14.86
CA GLU A 157 -26.57 -10.63 -14.43
C GLU A 157 -25.09 -10.28 -14.49
N ARG A 158 -24.41 -10.28 -13.32
CA ARG A 158 -22.98 -10.02 -13.27
C ARG A 158 -22.31 -11.08 -14.15
N ALA A 159 -21.55 -10.65 -15.15
CA ALA A 159 -20.71 -11.56 -15.92
C ALA A 159 -19.93 -12.45 -14.95
N ASP A 160 -20.00 -13.77 -15.16
CA ASP A 160 -19.34 -14.75 -14.31
C ASP A 160 -17.86 -14.37 -14.13
N PHE A 161 -17.47 -13.94 -12.92
CA PHE A 161 -16.13 -13.41 -12.65
C PHE A 161 -15.05 -14.41 -13.07
N LYS A 162 -15.26 -15.70 -12.78
CA LYS A 162 -14.35 -16.78 -13.13
C LYS A 162 -14.20 -16.94 -14.65
N ARG A 163 -15.30 -16.80 -15.40
CA ARG A 163 -15.31 -16.92 -16.87
C ARG A 163 -14.69 -15.68 -17.53
N GLY A 164 -14.94 -14.49 -16.98
CA GLY A 164 -14.30 -13.24 -17.40
C GLY A 164 -12.79 -13.26 -17.15
N LEU A 165 -12.36 -13.64 -15.94
CA LEU A 165 -10.95 -13.76 -15.58
C LEU A 165 -10.23 -14.79 -16.46
N SER A 166 -10.84 -15.96 -16.71
CA SER A 166 -10.25 -16.97 -17.58
C SER A 166 -10.11 -16.48 -19.03
N LYS A 167 -11.08 -15.70 -19.55
CA LYS A 167 -10.97 -15.08 -20.87
C LYS A 167 -9.86 -14.03 -20.93
N LEU A 168 -9.74 -13.19 -19.89
CA LEU A 168 -8.69 -12.18 -19.79
C LEU A 168 -7.30 -12.83 -19.77
N LEU A 169 -7.09 -13.83 -18.93
CA LEU A 169 -5.80 -14.53 -18.80
C LEU A 169 -5.40 -15.33 -20.04
N ARG A 170 -6.33 -15.59 -20.97
CA ARG A 170 -6.03 -16.24 -22.26
C ARG A 170 -5.78 -15.23 -23.39
N ASN A 171 -6.02 -13.95 -23.16
CA ASN A 171 -5.85 -12.92 -24.18
C ASN A 171 -4.43 -12.34 -24.13
N PHE A 172 -3.63 -12.63 -25.16
CA PHE A 172 -2.24 -12.17 -25.24
C PHE A 172 -2.11 -10.64 -25.21
N ASN A 173 -3.00 -9.90 -25.89
CA ASN A 173 -2.96 -8.43 -25.88
C ASN A 173 -3.22 -7.87 -24.48
N PHE A 174 -4.13 -8.50 -23.73
CA PHE A 174 -4.36 -8.15 -22.33
C PHE A 174 -3.13 -8.46 -21.47
N LEU A 175 -2.54 -9.65 -21.62
CA LEU A 175 -1.33 -10.03 -20.87
C LEU A 175 -0.14 -9.11 -21.17
N LEU A 176 0.02 -8.69 -22.43
CA LEU A 176 1.06 -7.74 -22.84
C LEU A 176 0.85 -6.37 -22.20
N LEU A 177 -0.38 -5.84 -22.21
CA LEU A 177 -0.68 -4.57 -21.54
C LEU A 177 -0.49 -4.68 -20.02
N ALA A 178 -0.92 -5.80 -19.43
CA ALA A 178 -0.75 -6.07 -18.00
C ALA A 178 0.73 -6.18 -17.61
N SER A 179 1.58 -6.78 -18.46
CA SER A 179 3.02 -6.88 -18.19
C SER A 179 3.72 -5.54 -18.34
N LEU A 180 3.42 -4.76 -19.38
CA LEU A 180 3.98 -3.41 -19.57
C LEU A 180 3.64 -2.49 -18.39
N TYR A 181 2.38 -2.52 -17.96
CA TYR A 181 1.94 -1.77 -16.79
C TYR A 181 2.59 -2.29 -15.50
N GLY A 182 2.64 -3.61 -15.32
CA GLY A 182 3.27 -4.24 -14.16
C GLY A 182 4.76 -3.94 -14.01
N VAL A 183 5.51 -3.96 -15.12
CA VAL A 183 6.94 -3.58 -15.13
C VAL A 183 7.09 -2.11 -14.76
N SER A 184 6.27 -1.23 -15.34
CA SER A 184 6.32 0.21 -15.04
C SER A 184 6.04 0.49 -13.55
N CYS A 185 5.01 -0.12 -12.98
CA CYS A 185 4.71 -0.03 -11.55
C CYS A 185 5.80 -0.68 -10.69
N GLY A 186 6.38 -1.80 -11.11
CA GLY A 186 7.44 -2.50 -10.38
C GLY A 186 8.73 -1.68 -10.28
N VAL A 187 9.15 -1.06 -11.39
CA VAL A 187 10.31 -0.15 -11.40
C VAL A 187 10.06 1.05 -10.49
N TYR A 188 8.88 1.66 -10.57
CA TYR A 188 8.50 2.76 -9.69
C TYR A 188 8.55 2.36 -8.21
N SER A 189 7.89 1.26 -7.83
CA SER A 189 7.89 0.78 -6.44
C SER A 189 9.30 0.40 -5.94
N GLY A 190 10.11 -0.22 -6.79
CA GLY A 190 11.50 -0.56 -6.49
C GLY A 190 12.33 0.70 -6.23
N TRP A 191 12.22 1.70 -7.11
CA TRP A 191 12.88 3.00 -6.94
C TRP A 191 12.48 3.68 -5.63
N CYS A 192 11.17 3.73 -5.32
CA CYS A 192 10.67 4.31 -4.08
C CYS A 192 11.24 3.62 -2.83
N SER A 193 11.49 2.31 -2.88
CA SER A 193 11.99 1.54 -1.74
C SER A 193 13.46 1.81 -1.41
N VAL A 194 14.26 2.30 -2.36
CA VAL A 194 15.71 2.53 -2.19
C VAL A 194 16.09 4.00 -2.32
N LEU A 195 15.11 4.90 -2.39
CA LEU A 195 15.32 6.33 -2.59
C LEU A 195 16.24 6.93 -1.52
N ASP A 196 16.00 6.61 -0.25
CA ASP A 196 16.79 7.15 0.87
C ASP A 196 18.24 6.68 0.79
N GLN A 197 18.48 5.38 0.53
CA GLN A 197 19.82 4.81 0.37
C GLN A 197 20.59 5.42 -0.80
N ASN A 198 19.92 5.60 -1.94
CA ASN A 198 20.52 6.24 -3.11
C ASN A 198 20.92 7.69 -2.84
N LEU A 199 20.17 8.41 -2.00
CA LEU A 199 20.43 9.80 -1.68
C LEU A 199 21.49 9.96 -0.57
N GLU A 200 21.58 8.98 0.33
CA GLU A 200 22.61 8.92 1.36
C GLU A 200 24.02 8.90 0.76
N GLU A 201 24.23 8.22 -0.38
CA GLU A 201 25.51 8.24 -1.12
C GLU A 201 25.94 9.65 -1.54
N PHE A 202 25.00 10.58 -1.70
CA PHE A 202 25.25 11.99 -2.02
C PHE A 202 25.31 12.90 -0.78
N GLY A 203 25.30 12.34 0.43
CA GLY A 203 25.29 13.09 1.69
C GLY A 203 23.94 13.74 2.01
N VAL A 204 22.85 13.26 1.40
CA VAL A 204 21.50 13.76 1.66
C VAL A 204 20.88 12.94 2.79
N GLY A 205 20.52 13.60 3.89
CA GLY A 205 19.90 12.93 5.03
C GLY A 205 18.49 12.40 4.77
N GLN A 206 18.13 11.34 5.49
CA GLN A 206 16.85 10.61 5.41
C GLN A 206 15.61 11.52 5.43
N LYS A 207 15.58 12.54 6.31
CA LYS A 207 14.43 13.47 6.40
C LYS A 207 14.24 14.28 5.12
N PHE A 208 15.33 14.72 4.48
CA PHE A 208 15.24 15.45 3.21
C PHE A 208 14.87 14.52 2.06
N ALA A 209 15.39 13.29 2.05
CA ALA A 209 15.02 12.26 1.09
C ALA A 209 13.51 11.93 1.15
N GLY A 210 12.94 11.80 2.35
CA GLY A 210 11.49 11.67 2.55
C GLY A 210 10.69 12.85 1.98
N TRP A 211 11.15 14.09 2.16
CA TRP A 211 10.52 15.27 1.54
C TRP A 211 10.61 15.28 0.01
N LEU A 212 11.74 14.85 -0.54
CA LEU A 212 11.89 14.71 -1.99
C LEU A 212 10.91 13.67 -2.55
N GLY A 213 10.78 12.51 -1.90
CA GLY A 213 9.81 11.48 -2.26
C GLY A 213 8.37 12.01 -2.20
N PHE A 214 8.02 12.71 -1.12
CA PHE A 214 6.71 13.36 -0.96
C PHE A 214 6.37 14.33 -2.10
N ILE A 215 7.30 15.24 -2.44
CA ILE A 215 7.11 16.22 -3.52
C ILE A 215 7.02 15.53 -4.87
N ALA A 216 7.82 14.48 -5.11
CA ALA A 216 7.78 13.69 -6.34
C ALA A 216 6.38 13.09 -6.57
N VAL A 217 5.77 12.46 -5.55
CA VAL A 217 4.42 11.90 -5.66
C VAL A 217 3.37 12.97 -5.96
N ILE A 218 3.41 14.11 -5.25
CA ILE A 218 2.44 15.20 -5.45
C ILE A 218 2.58 15.83 -6.84
N SER A 219 3.81 16.09 -7.28
CA SER A 219 4.06 16.64 -8.61
C SER A 219 3.58 15.69 -9.72
N GLY A 220 3.79 14.38 -9.55
CA GLY A 220 3.28 13.36 -10.47
C GLY A 220 1.75 13.34 -10.52
N ALA A 221 1.08 13.41 -9.37
CA ALA A 221 -0.38 13.49 -9.30
C ALA A 221 -0.91 14.76 -9.98
N PHE A 222 -0.28 15.92 -9.75
CA PHE A 222 -0.66 17.18 -10.39
C PHE A 222 -0.46 17.16 -11.91
N SER A 223 0.68 16.65 -12.37
CA SER A 223 0.98 16.45 -13.79
C SER A 223 -0.09 15.57 -14.47
N GLY A 224 -0.45 14.45 -13.83
CA GLY A 224 -1.49 13.56 -14.34
C GLY A 224 -2.85 14.24 -14.50
N ILE A 225 -3.24 15.08 -13.54
CA ILE A 225 -4.49 15.87 -13.64
C ILE A 225 -4.39 16.89 -14.76
N PHE A 226 -3.27 17.62 -14.84
CA PHE A 226 -3.06 18.66 -15.85
C PHE A 226 -3.12 18.12 -17.29
N PHE A 227 -2.47 16.99 -17.56
CA PHE A 227 -2.52 16.35 -18.89
C PHE A 227 -3.86 15.66 -19.21
N SER A 228 -4.73 15.47 -18.21
CA SER A 228 -6.05 14.86 -18.40
C SER A 228 -7.15 15.85 -18.78
N LEU A 229 -6.86 17.16 -18.67
CA LEU A 229 -7.73 18.28 -19.08
C LEU A 229 -7.49 18.63 -20.55
#